data_AF-A0A433XE30-F1
#
_entry.id   AF-A0A433XE30-F1
#
_cell.length_a   1.000
_cell.length_b   1.000
_cell.length_c   1.000
_cell.angle_alpha   90.00
_cell.angle_beta   90.00
_cell.angle_gamma   90.00
#
_symmetry.space_group_name_H-M   'P 1'
#
loop_
_entity.id
_entity.type
_entity.pdbx_description
1 polymer ?
#
loop_
_entity_poly.entity_id
_entity_poly.type
_entity_poly.pdbx_seq_one_letter_code
_entity_poly.pdbx_strand_id
1 'polypeptide(L)'
;MSSAPTAKHAEATASVAIGTLSANAPLGWVAAGWRDFANRPGLSLAYGAAVLAVSAVALVLIILGGWGNVLFPALAAFMIVGPVIAVGLYEKSRLLEMGEKPRLRDMVWVGFRAGQQIFFIGAILALLGVLWMRAAFITYALFFGWRAMPDDFWEVVQVLLLTPVGLAMIATGSVIGALFAALAFAVSAFSIPMLLDRDIDAFTAMGTSTRLAWRNLPAMIAWGAILLLAFIVSVATGLLALVILFPLIGHATWHAYGAVRKVAGDLSGVERRV
;
A
#
# COMPACT_ATOMS: atom_id res chain seq x y z
N MET A 1 30.46 32.28 36.18
CA MET A 1 29.24 31.54 36.54
C MET A 1 28.69 30.94 35.25
N SER A 2 28.91 29.63 35.07
CA SER A 2 28.48 28.89 33.88
C SER A 2 26.99 28.56 34.01
N SER A 3 26.14 29.22 33.23
CA SER A 3 24.71 28.92 33.19
C SER A 3 24.50 27.63 32.41
N ALA A 4 24.06 26.58 33.12
CA ALA A 4 23.63 25.32 32.53
C ALA A 4 22.53 25.55 31.47
N PRO A 5 22.52 24.80 30.36
CA PRO A 5 21.43 24.87 29.41
C PRO A 5 20.14 24.42 30.11
N THR A 6 19.11 25.25 30.05
CA THR A 6 17.79 24.98 30.60
C THR A 6 17.21 23.71 29.97
N ALA A 7 16.54 22.89 30.78
CA ALA A 7 15.98 21.57 30.39
C ALA A 7 15.11 21.59 29.12
N LYS A 8 14.54 22.75 28.76
CA LYS A 8 13.78 22.97 27.53
C LYS A 8 14.62 22.88 26.25
N HIS A 9 15.90 23.26 26.30
CA HIS A 9 16.84 23.08 25.19
C HIS A 9 17.38 21.65 25.11
N ALA A 10 17.44 20.94 26.24
CA ALA A 10 17.79 19.52 26.29
C ALA A 10 16.67 18.62 25.73
N GLU A 11 15.39 18.93 25.98
CA GLU A 11 14.25 18.25 25.35
C GLU A 11 14.17 18.52 23.84
N ALA A 12 14.49 19.73 23.39
CA ALA A 12 14.54 20.05 21.96
C ALA A 12 15.69 19.33 21.22
N THR A 13 16.78 18.99 21.92
CA THR A 13 17.91 18.23 21.35
C THR A 13 17.75 16.71 21.49
N ALA A 14 16.81 16.23 22.30
CA ALA A 14 16.56 14.80 22.53
C ALA A 14 15.79 14.09 21.39
N SER A 15 15.37 14.78 20.33
CA SER A 15 14.70 14.15 19.17
C SER A 15 15.49 14.18 17.86
N VAL A 16 16.72 14.73 17.85
CA VAL A 16 17.66 14.53 16.73
C VAL A 16 18.41 13.21 16.93
N ALA A 17 17.67 12.14 17.21
CA ALA A 17 18.22 10.78 17.22
C ALA A 17 18.18 10.27 15.77
N ILE A 18 19.28 10.49 15.05
CA ILE A 18 19.72 9.80 13.82
C ILE A 18 18.63 8.91 13.15
N GLY A 19 17.70 9.57 12.46
CA GLY A 19 16.89 9.04 11.37
C GLY A 19 16.18 7.70 11.52
N THR A 20 15.26 7.58 12.48
CA THR A 20 14.18 6.58 12.45
C THR A 20 12.83 7.23 12.74
N LEU A 21 11.79 6.80 12.02
CA LEU A 21 10.42 7.31 12.20
C LEU A 21 9.75 6.61 13.38
N SER A 22 9.06 7.38 14.21
CA SER A 22 8.22 6.86 15.30
C SER A 22 7.09 5.99 14.75
N ALA A 23 6.68 4.97 15.52
CA ALA A 23 5.53 4.11 15.20
C ALA A 23 4.21 4.90 15.03
N ASN A 24 4.12 6.12 15.59
CA ASN A 24 2.96 7.00 15.46
C ASN A 24 2.99 7.91 14.21
N ALA A 25 4.11 7.94 13.49
CA ALA A 25 4.26 8.74 12.27
C ALA A 25 3.15 8.48 11.21
N PRO A 26 2.67 7.24 11.02
CA PRO A 26 1.60 6.96 10.06
C PRO A 26 0.30 7.74 10.28
N LEU A 27 -0.05 8.07 11.52
CA LEU A 27 -1.24 8.88 11.82
C LEU A 27 -1.10 10.29 11.22
N GLY A 28 0.11 10.85 11.28
CA GLY A 28 0.42 12.14 10.64
C GLY A 28 0.32 12.07 9.12
N TRP A 29 0.71 10.94 8.51
CA TRP A 29 0.58 10.73 7.06
C TRP A 29 -0.89 10.64 6.64
N VAL A 30 -1.73 9.93 7.41
CA VAL A 30 -3.18 9.88 7.16
C VAL A 30 -3.80 11.26 7.29
N ALA A 31 -3.45 12.04 8.32
CA ALA A 31 -3.93 13.41 8.50
C ALA A 31 -3.50 14.33 7.35
N ALA A 32 -2.26 14.17 6.85
CA ALA A 32 -1.80 14.88 5.67
C ALA A 32 -2.52 14.43 4.39
N GLY A 33 -2.73 13.14 4.21
CA GLY A 33 -3.50 12.58 3.10
C GLY A 33 -4.96 13.06 3.11
N TRP A 34 -5.55 13.26 4.28
CA TRP A 34 -6.89 13.83 4.41
C TRP A 34 -6.95 15.29 3.95
N ARG A 35 -5.91 16.09 4.22
CA ARG A 35 -5.80 17.47 3.71
C ARG A 35 -5.73 17.49 2.19
N ASP A 36 -4.95 16.58 1.59
CA ASP A 36 -4.87 16.44 0.13
C ASP A 36 -6.18 15.93 -0.48
N PHE A 37 -6.88 15.03 0.20
CA PHE A 37 -8.21 14.57 -0.20
C PHE A 37 -9.21 15.73 -0.20
N ALA A 38 -9.26 16.51 0.90
CA ALA A 38 -10.15 17.65 1.06
C ALA A 38 -9.84 18.79 0.07
N ASN A 39 -8.61 18.87 -0.45
CA ASN A 39 -8.29 19.76 -1.55
C ASN A 39 -8.90 19.22 -2.86
N ARG A 40 -9.95 19.87 -3.36
CA ARG A 40 -10.70 19.45 -4.56
C ARG A 40 -11.17 17.98 -4.44
N PRO A 41 -12.09 17.68 -3.52
CA PRO A 41 -12.47 16.30 -3.18
C PRO A 41 -13.07 15.54 -4.36
N GLY A 42 -13.71 16.23 -5.30
CA GLY A 42 -14.26 15.62 -6.52
C GLY A 42 -13.22 14.86 -7.36
N LEU A 43 -11.95 15.28 -7.34
CA LEU A 43 -10.88 14.56 -8.06
C LEU A 43 -10.55 13.22 -7.39
N SER A 44 -10.40 13.22 -6.07
CA SER A 44 -10.12 12.01 -5.29
C SER A 44 -11.30 11.05 -5.29
N LEU A 45 -12.53 11.58 -5.15
CA LEU A 45 -13.76 10.79 -5.24
C LEU A 45 -13.95 10.16 -6.62
N ALA A 46 -13.69 10.90 -7.71
CA ALA A 46 -13.76 10.34 -9.06
C ALA A 46 -12.76 9.20 -9.25
N TYR A 47 -11.54 9.34 -8.71
CA TYR A 47 -10.52 8.29 -8.74
C TYR A 47 -10.96 7.05 -7.94
N GLY A 48 -11.43 7.25 -6.71
CA GLY A 48 -11.93 6.17 -5.87
C GLY A 48 -13.15 5.46 -6.47
N ALA A 49 -14.07 6.21 -7.09
CA ALA A 49 -15.22 5.67 -7.81
C ALA A 49 -14.81 4.83 -9.03
N ALA A 50 -13.78 5.25 -9.78
CA ALA A 50 -13.24 4.45 -10.88
C ALA A 50 -12.63 3.14 -10.38
N VAL A 51 -11.88 3.17 -9.28
CA VAL A 51 -11.32 1.96 -8.65
C VAL A 51 -12.43 1.03 -8.16
N LEU A 52 -13.45 1.57 -7.49
CA LEU A 52 -14.65 0.80 -7.11
C LEU A 52 -15.31 0.16 -8.33
N ALA A 53 -15.55 0.92 -9.40
CA ALA A 53 -16.21 0.42 -10.59
C ALA A 53 -15.45 -0.75 -11.22
N VAL A 54 -14.12 -0.62 -11.38
CA VAL A 54 -13.28 -1.69 -11.93
C VAL A 54 -13.28 -2.92 -11.01
N SER A 55 -13.11 -2.73 -9.69
CA SER A 55 -13.12 -3.82 -8.72
C SER A 55 -14.48 -4.51 -8.64
N ALA A 56 -15.59 -3.76 -8.71
CA ALA A 56 -16.94 -4.30 -8.72
C ALA A 56 -17.24 -5.09 -10.00
N VAL A 57 -16.80 -4.59 -11.17
CA VAL A 57 -16.92 -5.34 -12.43
C VAL A 57 -16.13 -6.65 -12.35
N ALA A 58 -14.88 -6.61 -11.88
CA ALA A 58 -14.08 -7.82 -11.70
C ALA A 58 -14.77 -8.82 -10.75
N LEU A 59 -15.31 -8.34 -9.63
CA LEU A 59 -16.06 -9.16 -8.67
C LEU A 59 -17.29 -9.82 -9.30
N VAL A 60 -18.09 -9.04 -10.03
CA VAL A 60 -19.29 -9.54 -10.71
C VAL A 60 -18.92 -10.58 -11.77
N LEU A 61 -17.86 -10.35 -12.55
CA LEU A 61 -17.40 -11.32 -13.55
C LEU A 61 -16.92 -12.63 -12.92
N ILE A 62 -16.23 -12.58 -11.78
CA ILE A 62 -15.81 -13.78 -11.03
C ILE A 62 -17.03 -14.58 -10.56
N ILE A 63 -18.03 -13.90 -9.99
CA ILE A 63 -19.25 -14.54 -9.47
C ILE A 63 -20.07 -15.14 -10.62
N LEU A 64 -20.33 -14.37 -11.67
CA LEU A 64 -21.11 -14.84 -12.83
C LEU A 64 -20.38 -15.92 -13.64
N GLY A 65 -19.05 -15.92 -13.62
CA GLY A 65 -18.23 -16.95 -14.26
C GLY A 65 -18.15 -18.26 -13.48
N GLY A 66 -18.70 -18.33 -12.27
CA GLY A 66 -18.60 -19.50 -11.39
C GLY A 66 -17.19 -19.72 -10.84
N TRP A 67 -16.40 -18.64 -10.66
CA TRP A 67 -15.03 -18.71 -10.16
C TRP A 67 -14.94 -18.27 -8.70
N GLY A 68 -15.92 -18.66 -7.86
CA GLY A 68 -15.98 -18.26 -6.45
C GLY A 68 -14.75 -18.66 -5.65
N ASN A 69 -14.08 -19.74 -6.04
CA ASN A 69 -12.80 -20.20 -5.50
C ASN A 69 -11.64 -19.18 -5.64
N VAL A 70 -11.67 -18.33 -6.66
CA VAL A 70 -10.64 -17.31 -6.94
C VAL A 70 -10.86 -16.04 -6.12
N LEU A 71 -12.04 -15.83 -5.56
CA LEU A 71 -12.44 -14.54 -4.98
C LEU A 71 -11.53 -14.08 -3.83
N PHE A 72 -11.34 -14.90 -2.79
CA PHE A 72 -10.54 -14.53 -1.63
C PHE A 72 -9.06 -14.27 -2.01
N PRO A 73 -8.40 -15.16 -2.80
CA PRO A 73 -7.07 -14.88 -3.31
C PRO A 73 -6.99 -13.61 -4.17
N ALA A 74 -7.99 -13.34 -5.01
CA ALA A 74 -8.03 -12.16 -5.88
C ALA A 74 -8.15 -10.85 -5.07
N LEU A 75 -8.96 -10.85 -4.02
CA LEU A 75 -9.05 -9.72 -3.07
C LEU A 75 -7.69 -9.44 -2.41
N ALA A 76 -6.98 -10.48 -1.98
CA ALA A 76 -5.62 -10.30 -1.44
C ALA A 76 -4.62 -9.83 -2.52
N ALA A 77 -4.74 -10.30 -3.77
CA ALA A 77 -3.90 -9.86 -4.88
C ALA A 77 -4.11 -8.37 -5.20
N PHE A 78 -5.31 -7.82 -5.01
CA PHE A 78 -5.58 -6.39 -5.15
C PHE A 78 -4.68 -5.54 -4.24
N MET A 79 -4.41 -5.99 -2.99
CA MET A 79 -3.50 -5.27 -2.09
C MET A 79 -2.06 -5.24 -2.62
N ILE A 80 -1.61 -6.32 -3.29
CA ILE A 80 -0.26 -6.42 -3.86
C ILE A 80 -0.06 -5.41 -5.00
N VAL A 81 -1.06 -5.24 -5.87
CA VAL A 81 -0.99 -4.33 -7.03
C VAL A 81 -1.46 -2.91 -6.71
N GLY A 82 -2.07 -2.70 -5.55
CA GLY A 82 -2.65 -1.42 -5.11
C GLY A 82 -1.75 -0.19 -5.29
N PRO A 83 -0.44 -0.25 -4.98
CA PRO A 83 0.46 0.90 -5.15
C PRO A 83 0.52 1.42 -6.59
N VAL A 84 0.43 0.55 -7.59
CA VAL A 84 0.43 0.92 -9.02
C VAL A 84 -0.90 1.56 -9.41
N ILE A 85 -1.99 1.04 -8.86
CA ILE A 85 -3.32 1.62 -9.07
C ILE A 85 -3.41 3.02 -8.45
N ALA A 86 -2.60 3.33 -7.43
CA ALA A 86 -2.61 4.61 -6.73
C ALA A 86 -1.70 5.70 -7.36
N VAL A 87 -1.01 5.43 -8.47
CA VAL A 87 -0.06 6.38 -9.12
C VAL A 87 -0.67 7.79 -9.32
N GLY A 88 -1.91 7.89 -9.78
CA GLY A 88 -2.55 9.18 -10.01
C GLY A 88 -2.83 9.97 -8.72
N LEU A 89 -3.00 9.29 -7.59
CA LEU A 89 -3.19 9.92 -6.28
C LEU A 89 -1.87 10.47 -5.75
N TYR A 90 -0.77 9.75 -5.99
CA TYR A 90 0.59 10.22 -5.69
C TYR A 90 0.88 11.50 -6.46
N GLU A 91 0.53 11.54 -7.75
CA GLU A 91 0.73 12.75 -8.57
C GLU A 91 -0.09 13.93 -8.07
N LYS A 92 -1.35 13.72 -7.66
CA LYS A 92 -2.14 14.80 -7.05
C LYS A 92 -1.44 15.36 -5.81
N SER A 93 -0.96 14.52 -4.91
CA SER A 93 -0.25 14.95 -3.71
C SER A 93 1.07 15.66 -4.03
N ARG A 94 1.82 15.16 -5.02
CA ARG A 94 3.04 15.80 -5.54
C ARG A 94 2.77 17.21 -6.08
N LEU A 95 1.75 17.37 -6.92
CA LEU A 95 1.35 18.67 -7.47
C LEU A 95 0.96 19.65 -6.36
N LEU A 96 0.22 19.18 -5.35
CA LEU A 96 -0.14 20.00 -4.19
C LEU A 96 1.09 20.42 -3.37
N GLU A 97 2.06 19.51 -3.18
CA GLU A 97 3.33 19.84 -2.50
C GLU A 97 4.13 20.90 -3.27
N MET A 98 4.07 20.91 -4.60
CA MET A 98 4.69 21.94 -5.46
C MET A 98 3.88 23.24 -5.55
N GLY A 99 2.72 23.33 -4.90
CA GLY A 99 1.83 24.50 -4.99
C GLY A 99 1.07 24.61 -6.31
N GLU A 100 1.08 23.55 -7.13
CA GLU A 100 0.37 23.50 -8.40
C GLU A 100 -1.11 23.10 -8.23
N LYS A 101 -1.92 23.39 -9.25
CA LYS A 101 -3.35 23.06 -9.26
C LYS A 101 -3.58 21.72 -9.97
N PRO A 102 -3.87 20.62 -9.24
CA PRO A 102 -4.08 19.32 -9.86
C PRO A 102 -5.36 19.31 -10.70
N ARG A 103 -5.32 18.58 -11.82
CA ARG A 103 -6.50 18.25 -12.64
C ARG A 103 -6.59 16.75 -12.83
N LEU A 104 -7.80 16.26 -13.11
CA LEU A 104 -8.04 14.82 -13.30
C LEU A 104 -7.18 14.23 -14.42
N ARG A 105 -6.95 15.00 -15.50
CA ARG A 105 -6.08 14.57 -16.60
C ARG A 105 -4.65 14.29 -16.13
N ASP A 106 -4.14 15.09 -15.20
CA ASP A 106 -2.76 14.96 -14.72
C ASP A 106 -2.65 13.65 -13.91
N MET A 107 -3.68 13.30 -13.14
CA MET A 107 -3.78 12.04 -12.38
C MET A 107 -3.95 10.78 -13.24
N VAL A 108 -4.66 10.87 -14.37
CA VAL A 108 -4.90 9.70 -15.24
C VAL A 108 -3.74 9.48 -16.20
N TRP A 109 -3.18 10.55 -16.77
CA TRP A 109 -2.14 10.47 -17.79
C TRP A 109 -0.73 10.31 -17.22
N VAL A 110 -0.53 10.58 -15.93
CA VAL A 110 0.78 10.36 -15.30
C VAL A 110 1.23 8.92 -15.42
N GLY A 111 0.36 7.91 -15.32
CA GLY A 111 0.75 6.51 -15.49
C GLY A 111 1.35 6.22 -16.87
N PHE A 112 0.87 6.91 -17.91
CA PHE A 112 1.39 6.80 -19.27
C PHE A 112 2.67 7.63 -19.49
N ARG A 113 2.82 8.76 -18.76
CA ARG A 113 4.00 9.65 -18.86
C ARG A 113 5.16 9.24 -17.94
N ALA A 114 4.87 8.65 -16.80
CA ALA A 114 5.82 8.29 -15.76
C ALA A 114 6.68 7.07 -16.12
N GLY A 115 6.57 6.62 -17.37
CA GLY A 115 7.61 5.87 -18.04
C GLY A 115 7.55 4.37 -17.84
N GLN A 116 8.39 3.68 -18.62
CA GLN A 116 8.52 2.22 -18.64
C GLN A 116 8.83 1.64 -17.26
N GLN A 117 9.45 2.41 -16.35
CA GLN A 117 9.84 1.97 -15.02
C GLN A 117 8.64 1.67 -14.10
N ILE A 118 7.60 2.52 -14.10
CA ILE A 118 6.39 2.26 -13.29
C ILE A 118 5.64 1.05 -13.83
N PHE A 119 5.53 0.92 -15.16
CA PHE A 119 4.95 -0.27 -15.78
C PHE A 119 5.72 -1.54 -15.40
N PHE A 120 7.05 -1.47 -15.38
CA PHE A 120 7.90 -2.59 -14.98
C PHE A 120 7.68 -3.02 -13.52
N ILE A 121 7.62 -2.07 -12.58
CA ILE A 121 7.23 -2.37 -11.19
C ILE A 121 5.84 -3.00 -11.14
N GLY A 122 4.89 -2.47 -11.92
CA GLY A 122 3.55 -3.03 -12.03
C GLY A 122 3.54 -4.47 -12.53
N ALA A 123 4.35 -4.79 -13.54
CA ALA A 123 4.51 -6.15 -14.03
C ALA A 123 5.10 -7.09 -12.96
N ILE A 124 6.11 -6.65 -12.20
CA ILE A 124 6.68 -7.42 -11.09
C ILE A 124 5.63 -7.69 -10.01
N LEU A 125 4.85 -6.67 -9.61
CA LEU A 125 3.79 -6.83 -8.61
C LEU A 125 2.65 -7.73 -9.13
N ALA A 126 2.32 -7.65 -10.41
CA ALA A 126 1.34 -8.54 -11.03
C ALA A 126 1.83 -10.00 -11.03
N LEU A 127 3.11 -10.25 -11.39
CA LEU A 127 3.72 -11.57 -11.30
C LEU A 127 3.73 -12.10 -9.86
N LEU A 128 4.04 -11.24 -8.89
CA LEU A 128 3.95 -11.58 -7.47
C LEU A 128 2.51 -11.92 -7.05
N GLY A 129 1.52 -11.20 -7.57
CA GLY A 129 0.10 -11.50 -7.40
C GLY A 129 -0.31 -12.85 -7.99
N VAL A 130 0.19 -13.20 -9.18
CA VAL A 130 -0.03 -14.52 -9.79
C VAL A 130 0.63 -15.63 -8.97
N LEU A 131 1.83 -15.39 -8.45
CA LEU A 131 2.51 -16.34 -7.57
C LEU A 131 1.73 -16.53 -6.26
N TRP A 132 1.20 -15.44 -5.69
CA TRP A 132 0.30 -15.49 -4.55
C TRP A 132 -0.96 -16.33 -4.85
N MET A 133 -1.62 -16.10 -5.99
CA MET A 133 -2.75 -16.90 -6.43
C MET A 133 -2.42 -18.39 -6.43
N ARG A 134 -1.26 -18.76 -7.00
CA ARG A 134 -0.79 -20.16 -6.99
C ARG A 134 -0.52 -20.68 -5.58
N ALA A 135 0.12 -19.88 -4.72
CA ALA A 135 0.36 -20.25 -3.34
C ALA A 135 -0.96 -20.53 -2.60
N ALA A 136 -1.99 -19.71 -2.79
CA ALA A 136 -3.30 -19.90 -2.17
C ALA A 136 -3.97 -21.22 -2.59
N PHE A 137 -3.94 -21.58 -3.87
CA PHE A 137 -4.44 -22.89 -4.34
C PHE A 137 -3.64 -24.08 -3.79
N ILE A 138 -2.31 -23.94 -3.69
CA ILE A 138 -1.47 -24.98 -3.08
C ILE A 138 -1.79 -25.11 -1.59
N THR A 139 -1.95 -24.01 -0.86
CA THR A 139 -2.37 -24.02 0.54
C THR A 139 -3.72 -24.72 0.71
N TYR A 140 -4.70 -24.44 -0.16
CA TYR A 140 -5.97 -25.16 -0.14
C TYR A 140 -5.77 -26.67 -0.34
N ALA A 141 -5.02 -27.08 -1.37
CA ALA A 141 -4.75 -28.48 -1.66
C ALA A 141 -4.02 -29.21 -0.52
N LEU A 142 -3.16 -28.54 0.24
CA LEU A 142 -2.47 -29.13 1.39
C LEU A 142 -3.43 -29.47 2.55
N PHE A 143 -4.51 -28.72 2.73
CA PHE A 143 -5.48 -28.95 3.81
C PHE A 143 -6.64 -29.86 3.38
N PHE A 144 -7.11 -29.72 2.14
CA PHE A 144 -8.29 -30.42 1.62
C PHE A 144 -7.95 -31.58 0.68
N GLY A 145 -6.67 -31.80 0.37
CA GLY A 145 -6.18 -32.87 -0.49
C GLY A 145 -6.65 -32.72 -1.93
N TRP A 146 -7.10 -33.82 -2.52
CA TRP A 146 -7.58 -33.87 -3.91
C TRP A 146 -9.03 -33.38 -4.08
N ARG A 147 -9.68 -32.89 -3.01
CA ARG A 147 -11.02 -32.31 -3.13
C ARG A 147 -10.91 -31.00 -3.91
N ALA A 148 -11.71 -30.87 -4.96
CA ALA A 148 -11.81 -29.61 -5.68
C ALA A 148 -12.37 -28.53 -4.75
N MET A 149 -11.81 -27.33 -4.84
CA MET A 149 -12.38 -26.18 -4.16
C MET A 149 -13.76 -25.89 -4.75
N PRO A 150 -14.81 -25.71 -3.93
CA PRO A 150 -16.12 -25.37 -4.45
C PRO A 150 -16.07 -24.13 -5.34
N ASP A 151 -16.78 -24.18 -6.45
CA ASP A 151 -16.90 -23.05 -7.38
C ASP A 151 -17.94 -22.03 -6.88
N ASP A 152 -18.93 -22.49 -6.11
CA ASP A 152 -19.94 -21.65 -5.49
C ASP A 152 -19.38 -20.86 -4.31
N PHE A 153 -19.61 -19.55 -4.32
CA PHE A 153 -19.10 -18.65 -3.29
C PHE A 153 -19.60 -19.01 -1.88
N TRP A 154 -20.87 -19.36 -1.74
CA TRP A 154 -21.45 -19.64 -0.43
C TRP A 154 -20.91 -20.95 0.14
N GLU A 155 -20.72 -21.96 -0.71
CA GLU A 155 -20.09 -23.21 -0.31
C GLU A 155 -18.63 -23.02 0.12
N VAL A 156 -17.86 -22.18 -0.61
CA VAL A 156 -16.49 -21.80 -0.19
C VAL A 156 -16.51 -21.16 1.20
N VAL A 157 -17.40 -20.18 1.43
CA VAL A 157 -17.51 -19.49 2.71
C VAL A 157 -17.80 -20.47 3.85
N GLN A 158 -18.73 -21.41 3.65
CA GLN A 158 -19.05 -22.44 4.64
C GLN A 158 -17.87 -23.35 4.95
N VAL A 159 -17.21 -23.88 3.93
CA VAL A 159 -16.07 -24.78 4.10
C VAL A 159 -14.92 -24.08 4.82
N LEU A 160 -14.64 -22.81 4.48
CA LEU A 160 -13.51 -22.09 5.03
C LEU A 160 -13.76 -21.55 6.45
N LEU A 161 -14.95 -20.99 6.73
CA LEU A 161 -15.22 -20.32 8.01
C LEU A 161 -15.90 -21.20 9.05
N LEU A 162 -16.61 -22.26 8.64
CA LEU A 162 -17.42 -23.07 9.57
C LEU A 162 -16.80 -24.45 9.85
N THR A 163 -15.66 -24.78 9.26
CA THR A 163 -14.96 -26.05 9.54
C THR A 163 -13.63 -25.82 10.27
N PRO A 164 -13.24 -26.70 11.22
CA PRO A 164 -11.95 -26.57 11.89
C PRO A 164 -10.76 -26.62 10.93
N VAL A 165 -10.86 -27.43 9.87
CA VAL A 165 -9.83 -27.53 8.83
C VAL A 165 -9.74 -26.23 8.02
N GLY A 166 -10.89 -25.64 7.67
CA GLY A 166 -10.96 -24.34 7.00
C GLY A 166 -10.35 -23.22 7.83
N LEU A 167 -10.65 -23.17 9.13
CA LEU A 167 -10.07 -22.16 10.04
C LEU A 167 -8.55 -22.32 10.17
N ALA A 168 -8.04 -23.55 10.29
CA ALA A 168 -6.61 -23.80 10.28
C ALA A 168 -5.96 -23.37 8.96
N MET A 169 -6.62 -23.64 7.82
CA MET A 169 -6.18 -23.20 6.50
C MET A 169 -6.17 -21.67 6.39
N ILE A 170 -7.18 -20.96 6.89
CA ILE A 170 -7.21 -19.49 6.91
C ILE A 170 -6.06 -18.95 7.75
N ALA A 171 -5.78 -19.53 8.92
CA ALA A 171 -4.68 -19.10 9.77
C ALA A 171 -3.34 -19.26 9.04
N THR A 172 -3.06 -20.43 8.47
CA THR A 172 -1.84 -20.69 7.69
C THR A 172 -1.76 -19.83 6.43
N GLY A 173 -2.85 -19.72 5.68
CA GLY A 173 -2.97 -18.90 4.49
C GLY A 173 -2.78 -17.41 4.77
N SER A 174 -3.23 -16.93 5.93
CA SER A 174 -3.02 -15.54 6.38
C SER A 174 -1.55 -15.26 6.67
N VAL A 175 -0.82 -16.21 7.26
CA VAL A 175 0.64 -16.07 7.46
C VAL A 175 1.36 -16.02 6.11
N ILE A 176 1.03 -16.93 5.19
CA ILE A 176 1.62 -16.94 3.84
C ILE A 176 1.27 -15.64 3.11
N GLY A 177 0.01 -15.21 3.14
CA GLY A 177 -0.46 -13.97 2.54
C GLY A 177 0.22 -12.73 3.13
N ALA A 178 0.44 -12.70 4.45
CA ALA A 178 1.18 -11.63 5.10
C ALA A 178 2.63 -11.55 4.61
N LEU A 179 3.29 -12.68 4.30
CA LEU A 179 4.63 -12.67 3.70
C LEU A 179 4.62 -12.06 2.28
N PHE A 180 3.66 -12.45 1.45
CA PHE A 180 3.50 -11.87 0.10
C PHE A 180 3.17 -10.37 0.16
N ALA A 181 2.25 -9.98 1.03
CA ALA A 181 1.89 -8.59 1.26
C ALA A 181 3.08 -7.78 1.79
N ALA A 182 3.83 -8.31 2.75
CA ALA A 182 5.02 -7.65 3.30
C ALA A 182 6.11 -7.48 2.23
N LEU A 183 6.34 -8.49 1.39
CA LEU A 183 7.28 -8.40 0.27
C LEU A 183 6.83 -7.34 -0.72
N ALA A 184 5.58 -7.41 -1.19
CA ALA A 184 4.99 -6.45 -2.12
C ALA A 184 5.08 -5.02 -1.57
N PHE A 185 4.71 -4.83 -0.31
CA PHE A 185 4.77 -3.56 0.38
C PHE A 185 6.20 -3.04 0.47
N ALA A 186 7.16 -3.84 0.93
CA ALA A 186 8.55 -3.42 1.07
C ALA A 186 9.15 -2.96 -0.26
N VAL A 187 8.90 -3.70 -1.35
CA VAL A 187 9.46 -3.39 -2.67
C VAL A 187 8.75 -2.25 -3.38
N SER A 188 7.53 -1.86 -3.01
CA SER A 188 6.74 -0.92 -3.82
C SER A 188 6.22 0.32 -3.09
N ALA A 189 6.08 0.29 -1.76
CA ALA A 189 5.43 1.34 -0.98
C ALA A 189 6.02 2.73 -1.26
N PHE A 190 7.34 2.81 -1.49
CA PHE A 190 8.02 4.07 -1.79
C PHE A 190 8.62 4.13 -3.19
N SER A 191 8.68 3.03 -3.93
CA SER A 191 9.32 3.02 -5.25
C SER A 191 8.57 3.84 -6.26
N ILE A 192 7.24 3.77 -6.27
CA ILE A 192 6.42 4.50 -7.21
C ILE A 192 6.44 6.02 -6.92
N PRO A 193 6.20 6.48 -5.67
CA PRO A 193 6.42 7.89 -5.33
C PRO A 193 7.84 8.39 -5.68
N MET A 194 8.85 7.55 -5.47
CA MET A 194 10.24 7.89 -5.77
C MET A 194 10.52 8.03 -7.26
N LEU A 195 9.93 7.18 -8.11
CA LEU A 195 10.03 7.31 -9.57
C LEU A 195 9.29 8.54 -10.12
N LEU A 196 8.26 9.01 -9.42
CA LEU A 196 7.57 10.27 -9.77
C LEU A 196 8.37 11.51 -9.33
N ASP A 197 9.14 11.39 -8.26
CA ASP A 197 9.96 12.48 -7.71
C ASP A 197 11.35 12.57 -8.35
N ARG A 198 11.92 11.43 -8.78
CA ARG A 198 13.32 11.31 -9.21
C ARG A 198 13.46 10.43 -10.45
N ASP A 199 14.39 10.81 -11.32
CA ASP A 199 14.76 10.03 -12.50
C ASP A 199 15.77 8.92 -12.11
N ILE A 200 15.24 7.76 -11.72
CA ILE A 200 16.00 6.56 -11.35
C ILE A 200 15.36 5.32 -11.97
N ASP A 201 16.11 4.22 -12.03
CA ASP A 201 15.58 2.96 -12.51
C ASP A 201 14.70 2.25 -11.46
N ALA A 202 13.83 1.35 -11.93
CA ALA A 202 12.89 0.61 -11.09
C ALA A 202 13.57 -0.27 -10.03
N PHE A 203 14.69 -0.93 -10.36
CA PHE A 203 15.36 -1.81 -9.40
C PHE A 203 16.01 -1.02 -8.28
N THR A 204 16.64 0.11 -8.60
CA THR A 204 17.15 1.06 -7.61
C THR A 204 16.02 1.59 -6.73
N ALA A 205 14.88 1.96 -7.31
CA ALA A 205 13.72 2.42 -6.55
C ALA A 205 13.17 1.33 -5.60
N MET A 206 13.06 0.08 -6.07
CA MET A 206 12.60 -1.09 -5.28
C MET A 206 13.56 -1.44 -4.14
N GLY A 207 14.85 -1.51 -4.44
CA GLY A 207 15.89 -1.77 -3.44
C GLY A 207 15.95 -0.67 -2.37
N THR A 208 15.74 0.59 -2.78
CA THR A 208 15.70 1.74 -1.86
C THR A 208 14.44 1.70 -1.00
N SER A 209 13.26 1.45 -1.58
CA SER A 209 12.01 1.27 -0.82
C SER A 209 12.15 0.18 0.24
N THR A 210 12.71 -0.97 -0.14
CA THR A 210 12.92 -2.09 0.77
C THR A 210 13.84 -1.70 1.94
N ARG A 211 14.98 -1.07 1.64
CA ARG A 211 15.94 -0.61 2.65
C ARG A 211 15.32 0.42 3.61
N LEU A 212 14.55 1.36 3.07
CA LEU A 212 13.85 2.37 3.85
C LEU A 212 12.79 1.75 4.75
N ALA A 213 12.07 0.74 4.25
CA ALA A 213 11.06 0.03 5.02
C ALA A 213 11.69 -0.72 6.21
N TRP A 214 12.78 -1.46 5.96
CA TRP A 214 13.53 -2.16 7.01
C TRP A 214 14.12 -1.24 8.06
N ARG A 215 14.67 -0.09 7.65
CA ARG A 215 15.24 0.90 8.58
C ARG A 215 14.18 1.53 9.50
N ASN A 216 12.93 1.61 9.04
CA ASN A 216 11.82 2.23 9.78
C ASN A 216 10.74 1.21 10.16
N LEU A 217 11.17 -0.02 10.51
CA LEU A 217 10.28 -1.16 10.68
C LEU A 217 9.07 -0.91 11.59
N PRO A 218 9.17 -0.26 12.77
CA PRO A 218 8.01 -0.01 13.62
C PRO A 218 6.94 0.86 12.94
N ALA A 219 7.38 1.97 12.29
CA ALA A 219 6.47 2.85 11.55
C ALA A 219 5.87 2.13 10.33
N MET A 220 6.62 1.26 9.67
CA MET A 220 6.15 0.51 8.51
C MET A 220 5.17 -0.60 8.88
N ILE A 221 5.36 -1.28 10.01
CA ILE A 221 4.40 -2.25 10.53
C ILE A 221 3.09 -1.54 10.88
N ALA A 222 3.16 -0.41 11.58
CA ALA A 222 2.00 0.40 11.89
C ALA A 222 1.28 0.90 10.62
N TRP A 223 2.04 1.29 9.59
CA TRP A 223 1.47 1.68 8.30
C TRP A 223 0.79 0.50 7.58
N GLY A 224 1.46 -0.66 7.50
CA GLY A 224 0.88 -1.88 6.95
C GLY A 224 -0.40 -2.30 7.66
N ALA A 225 -0.46 -2.15 8.98
CA ALA A 225 -1.68 -2.41 9.77
C ALA A 225 -2.82 -1.45 9.39
N ILE A 226 -2.54 -0.17 9.16
CA ILE A 226 -3.54 0.81 8.69
C ILE A 226 -4.04 0.44 7.28
N LEU A 227 -3.14 0.05 6.38
CA LEU A 227 -3.51 -0.41 5.02
C LEU A 227 -4.42 -1.64 5.08
N LEU A 228 -4.05 -2.63 5.90
CA LEU A 228 -4.83 -3.85 6.10
C LEU A 228 -6.21 -3.54 6.69
N LEU A 229 -6.29 -2.69 7.71
CA LEU A 229 -7.56 -2.31 8.32
C LEU A 229 -8.46 -1.56 7.32
N ALA A 230 -7.89 -0.61 6.56
CA ALA A 230 -8.61 0.11 5.52
C ALA A 230 -9.15 -0.86 4.44
N PHE A 231 -8.36 -1.88 4.08
CA PHE A 231 -8.80 -2.90 3.14
C PHE A 231 -9.92 -3.79 3.71
N ILE A 232 -9.80 -4.24 4.97
CA ILE A 232 -10.85 -5.01 5.65
C ILE A 232 -12.16 -4.23 5.69
N VAL A 233 -12.12 -2.93 6.05
CA VAL A 233 -13.31 -2.05 6.04
C VAL A 233 -13.88 -1.93 4.63
N SER A 234 -13.02 -1.85 3.60
CA SER A 234 -13.45 -1.82 2.21
C SER A 234 -14.17 -3.10 1.81
N VAL A 235 -13.63 -4.27 2.12
CA VAL A 235 -14.29 -5.56 1.82
C VAL A 235 -15.59 -5.71 2.60
N ALA A 236 -15.59 -5.38 3.90
CA ALA A 236 -16.77 -5.48 4.77
C ALA A 236 -17.94 -4.59 4.31
N THR A 237 -17.66 -3.48 3.63
CA THR A 237 -18.66 -2.56 3.07
C THR A 237 -19.05 -2.89 1.62
N GLY A 238 -18.70 -4.08 1.12
CA GLY A 238 -18.97 -4.46 -0.28
C GLY A 238 -18.18 -3.60 -1.27
N LEU A 239 -16.95 -3.23 -0.92
CA LEU A 239 -16.04 -2.35 -1.65
C LEU A 239 -16.40 -0.85 -1.65
N LEU A 240 -17.57 -0.46 -1.12
CA LEU A 240 -18.02 0.95 -1.14
C LEU A 240 -17.04 1.90 -0.46
N ALA A 241 -16.41 1.49 0.64
CA ALA A 241 -15.44 2.35 1.33
C ALA A 241 -14.17 2.63 0.50
N LEU A 242 -13.89 1.88 -0.60
CA LEU A 242 -12.79 2.19 -1.51
C LEU A 242 -12.90 3.60 -2.09
N VAL A 243 -14.12 4.13 -2.28
CA VAL A 243 -14.33 5.48 -2.84
C VAL A 243 -13.63 6.55 -2.01
N ILE A 244 -13.52 6.34 -0.69
CA ILE A 244 -12.91 7.28 0.25
C ILE A 244 -11.54 6.79 0.70
N LEU A 245 -11.46 5.52 1.14
CA LEU A 245 -10.25 4.96 1.74
C LEU A 245 -9.12 4.81 0.72
N PHE A 246 -9.42 4.40 -0.52
CA PHE A 246 -8.37 4.20 -1.51
C PHE A 246 -7.66 5.53 -1.87
N PRO A 247 -8.38 6.63 -2.18
CA PRO A 247 -7.76 7.93 -2.36
C PRO A 247 -7.01 8.45 -1.13
N LEU A 248 -7.60 8.31 0.06
CA LEU A 248 -6.99 8.75 1.30
C LEU A 248 -5.63 8.06 1.54
N ILE A 249 -5.60 6.74 1.40
CA ILE A 249 -4.39 5.94 1.54
C ILE A 249 -3.36 6.31 0.48
N GLY A 250 -3.78 6.52 -0.77
CA GLY A 250 -2.88 6.98 -1.84
C GLY A 250 -2.18 8.28 -1.48
N HIS A 251 -2.94 9.29 -1.03
CA HIS A 251 -2.35 10.56 -0.58
C HIS A 251 -1.44 10.39 0.63
N ALA A 252 -1.85 9.58 1.61
CA ALA A 252 -1.05 9.34 2.80
C ALA A 252 0.29 8.64 2.48
N THR A 253 0.33 7.72 1.51
CA THR A 253 1.57 7.08 1.06
C THR A 253 2.57 8.09 0.47
N TRP A 254 2.10 9.15 -0.21
CA TRP A 254 2.98 10.23 -0.67
C TRP A 254 3.64 10.96 0.51
N HIS A 255 2.88 11.26 1.56
CA HIS A 255 3.42 11.88 2.78
C HIS A 255 4.35 10.95 3.56
N ALA A 256 4.07 9.65 3.56
CA ALA A 256 4.96 8.64 4.10
C ALA A 256 6.31 8.65 3.38
N TYR A 257 6.30 8.66 2.04
CA TYR A 257 7.50 8.81 1.23
C TYR A 257 8.25 10.11 1.55
N GLY A 258 7.54 11.24 1.60
CA GLY A 258 8.14 12.54 1.92
C GLY A 258 8.80 12.59 3.30
N ALA A 259 8.21 11.95 4.31
CA ALA A 259 8.77 11.85 5.66
C ALA A 259 10.05 11.01 5.68
N VAL A 260 10.02 9.85 5.02
CA VAL A 260 11.18 8.95 4.91
C VAL A 260 12.32 9.61 4.11
N ARG A 261 11.99 10.34 3.04
CA ARG A 261 12.95 11.09 2.20
C ARG A 261 13.71 12.15 3.01
N LYS A 262 13.03 12.93 3.85
CA LYS A 262 13.65 13.95 4.70
C LYS A 262 14.67 13.33 5.65
N VAL A 263 14.27 12.25 6.32
CA VAL A 263 15.16 11.48 7.21
C VAL A 263 16.40 10.96 6.48
N ALA A 264 16.27 10.47 5.25
CA ALA A 264 17.41 10.00 4.47
C ALA A 264 18.32 11.14 3.97
N GLY A 265 17.74 12.28 3.60
CA GLY A 265 18.46 13.47 3.14
C GLY A 265 19.35 14.07 4.23
N ASP A 266 18.83 14.16 5.45
CA ASP A 266 19.55 14.69 6.62
C ASP A 266 20.84 13.90 6.91
N LEU A 267 20.82 12.57 6.74
CA LEU A 267 21.99 11.70 6.94
C LEU A 267 23.12 11.99 5.93
N SER A 268 22.78 12.14 4.64
CA SER A 268 23.75 12.45 3.58
C SER A 268 24.35 13.86 3.70
N GLY A 269 23.67 14.76 4.42
CA GLY A 269 24.13 16.10 4.72
C GLY A 269 25.06 16.16 5.94
N VAL A 270 24.98 15.18 6.84
CA VAL A 270 25.88 15.02 7.98
C VAL A 270 27.19 14.34 7.54
N GLU A 271 27.12 13.25 6.76
CA GLU A 271 28.32 12.54 6.26
C GLU A 271 29.20 13.39 5.34
N ARG A 272 28.66 14.42 4.68
CA ARG A 272 29.45 15.36 3.85
C ARG A 272 30.11 16.49 4.64
N ARG A 273 29.81 16.65 5.93
CA ARG A 273 30.38 17.69 6.81
C ARG A 273 31.41 17.15 7.81
N VAL A 274 31.66 15.84 7.78
CA VAL A 274 32.70 15.15 8.57
C VAL A 274 33.81 14.75 7.62
#